data_AF-A0A7W8DMT8-F1
#
_entry.id   AF-A0A7W8DMT8-F1
#
_cell.length_a   1.000
_cell.length_b   1.000
_cell.length_c   1.000
_cell.angle_alpha   90.00
_cell.angle_beta   90.00
_cell.angle_gamma   90.00
#
_symmetry.space_group_name_H-M   'P 1'
#
loop_
_entity.id
_entity.type
_entity.pdbx_description
1 polymer ?
#
loop_
_entity_poly.entity_id
_entity_poly.type
_entity_poly.pdbx_seq_one_letter_code
_entity_poly.pdbx_strand_id
1 'polypeptide(L)' 'MSRYASNQDVVRFFAMHGIEVSHVRREGSLRHLRVQEKAVTLPMDADPDECLRIVRESIEDAEA' A
#
# COMPACT_ATOMS: atom_id res chain seq x y z
N MET A 1 1.28 4.17 9.13
CA MET A 1 1.07 2.73 9.39
C MET A 1 2.27 2.28 10.23
N SER A 2 2.19 1.27 11.12
CA SER A 2 3.40 0.93 11.90
C SER A 2 4.51 0.41 11.00
N ARG A 3 5.76 0.86 11.24
CA ARG A 3 6.97 0.37 10.59
C ARG A 3 7.08 -1.16 10.67
N TYR A 4 6.56 -1.75 11.74
CA TYR A 4 6.60 -3.19 11.98
C TYR A 4 5.33 -3.94 11.55
N ALA A 5 4.27 -3.24 11.11
CA ALA A 5 2.96 -3.81 10.77
C ALA A 5 3.09 -4.97 9.78
N SER A 6 2.72 -6.18 10.18
CA SER A 6 2.91 -7.41 9.40
C SER A 6 2.25 -7.29 8.02
N ASN A 7 2.67 -8.10 7.06
CA ASN A 7 2.06 -8.08 5.72
C ASN A 7 0.54 -8.30 5.78
N GLN A 8 0.04 -9.10 6.74
CA GLN A 8 -1.39 -9.29 6.95
C GLN A 8 -2.07 -8.03 7.47
N ASP A 9 -1.44 -7.27 8.38
CA ASP A 9 -2.00 -6.01 8.89
C ASP A 9 -2.11 -4.97 7.78
N VAL A 10 -1.15 -4.96 6.86
CA VAL A 10 -1.16 -4.07 5.68
C VAL A 10 -2.32 -4.41 4.76
N VAL A 11 -2.49 -5.69 4.43
CA VAL A 11 -3.61 -6.14 3.58
C VAL A 11 -4.94 -5.81 4.24
N ARG A 12 -5.09 -6.07 5.55
CA ARG A 12 -6.32 -5.75 6.30
C ARG A 12 -6.60 -4.25 6.33
N PHE A 13 -5.57 -3.43 6.55
CA PHE A 13 -5.70 -1.98 6.54
C PHE A 13 -6.28 -1.49 5.21
N PHE A 14 -5.69 -1.87 4.08
CA PHE A 14 -6.19 -1.44 2.77
C PHE A 14 -7.58 -2.02 2.45
N ALA A 15 -7.84 -3.27 2.82
CA ALA A 15 -9.15 -3.90 2.64
C ALA A 15 -10.26 -3.14 3.39
N MET A 16 -10.00 -2.62 4.59
CA MET A 16 -10.94 -1.76 5.33
C MET A 16 -11.30 -0.47 4.59
N HIS A 17 -10.42 -0.01 3.70
CA HIS A 17 -10.63 1.18 2.87
C HIS A 17 -11.12 0.84 1.45
N GLY A 18 -11.56 -0.41 1.20
CA GLY A 18 -12.05 -0.87 -0.10
C GLY A 18 -10.96 -1.08 -1.14
N ILE A 19 -9.70 -1.19 -0.72
CA ILE A 19 -8.54 -1.36 -1.59
C ILE A 19 -8.06 -2.81 -1.50
N GLU A 20 -8.12 -3.53 -2.62
CA GLU A 20 -7.62 -4.91 -2.69
C GLU A 20 -6.11 -4.95 -2.90
N VAL A 21 -5.40 -5.55 -1.94
CA VAL A 21 -3.95 -5.77 -1.98
C VAL A 21 -3.66 -7.26 -2.03
N SER A 22 -3.06 -7.72 -3.12
CA SER A 22 -2.81 -9.15 -3.36
C SER A 22 -1.37 -9.57 -3.01
N HIS A 23 -0.43 -8.62 -2.99
CA HIS A 23 0.96 -8.89 -2.65
C HIS A 23 1.56 -7.78 -1.81
N VAL A 24 2.36 -8.16 -0.81
CA VAL A 24 3.10 -7.23 0.05
C VAL A 24 4.51 -7.77 0.22
N ARG A 25 5.50 -7.01 -0.22
CA ARG A 25 6.92 -7.30 -0.03
C ARG A 25 7.60 -6.10 0.61
N ARG A 26 8.55 -6.37 1.50
CA ARG A 26 9.39 -5.33 2.09
C ARG A 26 10.80 -5.43 1.51
N GLU A 27 11.38 -4.28 1.21
CA GLU A 27 12.75 -4.16 0.73
C GLU A 27 13.39 -2.94 1.38
N GLY A 28 14.19 -3.18 2.43
CA GLY A 28 14.81 -2.10 3.20
C GLY A 28 13.78 -1.13 3.80
N SER A 29 13.85 0.12 3.37
CA SER A 29 12.94 1.21 3.77
C SER A 29 11.69 1.34 2.89
N LEU A 30 11.46 0.41 1.97
CA LEU A 30 10.33 0.43 1.06
C LEU A 30 9.42 -0.77 1.28
N ARG A 31 8.14 -0.56 0.99
CA ARG A 31 7.11 -1.59 0.96
C ARG A 31 6.46 -1.60 -0.41
N HIS A 32 6.66 -2.69 -1.14
CA HIS A 32 6.06 -2.91 -2.44
C HIS A 32 4.73 -3.64 -2.26
N LEU A 33 3.68 -3.06 -2.81
CA LEU A 33 2.33 -3.58 -2.82
C LEU A 33 1.93 -3.93 -4.25
N ARG A 34 1.05 -4.92 -4.40
CA ARG A 34 0.26 -5.09 -5.61
C ARG A 34 -1.18 -4.76 -5.31
N VAL A 35 -1.67 -3.65 -5.86
CA VAL A 35 -3.01 -3.09 -5.65
C VAL A 35 -3.77 -3.17 -6.95
N GLN A 36 -4.88 -3.91 -7.00
CA GLN A 36 -5.69 -4.07 -8.24
C GLN A 36 -4.82 -4.34 -9.49
N GLU A 37 -3.91 -5.31 -9.37
CA GLU A 37 -2.90 -5.67 -10.39
C GLU A 37 -1.78 -4.66 -10.67
N LYS A 38 -1.83 -3.44 -10.12
CA LYS A 38 -0.79 -2.41 -10.24
C LYS A 38 0.27 -2.54 -9.15
N ALA A 39 1.52 -2.22 -9.48
CA ALA A 39 2.61 -2.18 -8.51
C ALA A 39 2.68 -0.80 -7.86
N VAL A 40 2.59 -0.73 -6.52
CA VAL A 40 2.68 0.51 -5.75
C VAL A 40 3.83 0.37 -4.76
N THR A 41 4.63 1.42 -4.60
CA THR A 41 5.71 1.44 -3.61
C THR A 41 5.43 2.49 -2.55
N LEU A 42 5.46 2.07 -1.29
CA LEU A 42 5.24 2.93 -0.13
C LEU A 42 6.52 3.08 0.69
N PRO A 43 6.81 4.29 1.19
CA PRO A 43 7.83 4.49 2.21
C PRO A 43 7.44 3.78 3.51
N MET A 44 8.41 3.16 4.20
CA MET A 44 8.15 2.47 5.48
C MET A 44 7.87 3.43 6.65
N ASP A 45 8.27 4.69 6.52
CA ASP A 45 8.01 5.79 7.44
C ASP A 45 6.73 6.56 7.13
N ALA A 46 6.05 6.25 6.01
CA ALA A 46 4.78 6.86 5.67
C ALA A 46 3.71 6.54 6.73
N ASP A 47 2.98 7.58 7.13
CA ASP A 47 1.82 7.44 8.00
C ASP A 47 0.65 6.77 7.25
N PRO A 48 -0.42 6.32 7.94
CA PRO A 48 -1.51 5.61 7.29
C PRO A 48 -2.22 6.44 6.21
N ASP A 49 -2.36 7.75 6.42
CA ASP A 49 -3.09 8.63 5.52
C ASP A 49 -2.26 8.91 4.27
N GLU A 50 -0.95 9.12 4.43
CA GLU A 50 -0.01 9.20 3.31
C GLU A 50 0.02 7.92 2.48
N CYS A 51 -0.01 6.75 3.12
CA CYS A 51 -0.13 5.47 2.41
C CYS A 51 -1.40 5.39 1.57
N LEU A 52 -2.54 5.81 2.11
CA LEU A 52 -3.81 5.83 1.38
C LEU A 52 -3.78 6.80 0.20
N ARG A 53 -3.18 7.99 0.41
CA ARG A 53 -3.01 9.00 -0.64
C ARG A 53 -2.20 8.43 -1.81
N ILE A 54 -1.01 7.88 -1.55
CA ILE A 54 -0.14 7.32 -2.60
C ILE A 54 -0.84 6.19 -3.36
N VAL A 55 -1.53 5.29 -2.65
CA VAL A 55 -2.24 4.18 -3.30
C VAL A 55 -3.40 4.69 -4.17
N ARG A 56 -4.16 5.67 -3.70
CA ARG A 56 -5.27 6.26 -4.48
C ARG A 56 -4.77 6.98 -5.72
N GLU A 57 -3.75 7.82 -5.58
CA GLU A 57 -3.09 8.49 -6.71
C GLU A 57 -2.61 7.46 -7.75
N SER A 58 -1.99 6.36 -7.30
CA SER A 58 -1.54 5.31 -8.22
C SER A 58 -2.68 4.53 -8.90
N ILE A 59 -3.86 4.47 -8.30
CA ILE A 59 -5.05 3.86 -8.93
C ILE A 59 -5.59 4.82 -10.00
N GLU A 60 -5.77 6.10 -9.66
CA GLU A 60 -6.28 7.15 -10.54
C GLU A 60 -5.39 7.39 -11.76
N ASP A 61 -4.06 7.40 -11.59
CA ASP A 61 -3.08 7.64 -12.65
C ASP A 61 -3.11 6.60 -13.78
N ALA A 62 -3.73 5.44 -13.58
CA ALA A 62 -3.82 4.41 -14.63
C ALA A 62 -5.24 4.16 -15.13
N GLU A 63 -6.17 5.09 -14.86
CA GLU A 63 -7.40 5.24 -15.64
C GLU A 63 -7.33 6.40 -16.66
N ALA A 64 -6.19 7.10 -16.74
CA ALA A 64 -5.89 8.14 -17.73
C ALA A 64 -5.17 7.58 -18.97
#